data_AF-A0A843FHN5-F1
#
_entry.id   AF-A0A843FHN5-F1
#
_cell.length_a   1.000
_cell.length_b   1.000
_cell.length_c   1.000
_cell.angle_alpha   90.00
_cell.angle_beta   90.00
_cell.angle_gamma   90.00
#
_symmetry.space_group_name_H-M   'P 1'
#
loop_
_entity.id
_entity.type
_entity.pdbx_description
1 polymer ?
#
loop_
_entity_poly.entity_id
_entity_poly.type
_entity_poly.pdbx_seq_one_letter_code
_entity_poly.pdbx_strand_id
1 'polypeptide(L)'
;MKTLEEIRKIPNLRIDTLADDGFFAFWTDPIDRRVYSIILSWGGGWEHFSINPVKNDKTPSWDFMCKMKEMFFKDDEACVEYHPAKKDYISQLEHCLHIWRPLEKELPVPPAIYVGLKKKYSE
;
A
#
# COMPACT_ATOMS: atom_id res chain seq x y z
N MET A 1 8.23 3.31 4.13
CA MET A 1 8.12 2.25 3.12
C MET A 1 9.34 1.35 3.17
N LYS A 2 9.25 0.10 2.67
CA LYS A 2 10.43 -0.76 2.48
C LYS A 2 11.34 -0.21 1.39
N THR A 3 12.64 -0.46 1.53
CA THR A 3 13.66 -0.04 0.54
C THR A 3 13.52 -0.80 -0.77
N LEU A 4 14.07 -0.25 -1.84
CA LEU A 4 14.11 -0.92 -3.14
C LEU A 4 14.82 -2.28 -3.08
N GLU A 5 15.84 -2.42 -2.23
CA GLU A 5 16.55 -3.70 -2.03
C GLU A 5 15.65 -4.76 -1.39
N GLU A 6 14.85 -4.39 -0.38
CA GLU A 6 13.88 -5.28 0.26
C GLU A 6 12.76 -5.66 -0.71
N ILE A 7 12.24 -4.68 -1.46
CA ILE A 7 11.17 -4.88 -2.43
C ILE A 7 11.58 -5.84 -3.54
N ARG A 8 12.82 -5.75 -4.04
CA ARG A 8 13.34 -6.68 -5.07
C ARG A 8 13.38 -8.14 -4.63
N LYS A 9 13.32 -8.41 -3.31
CA LYS A 9 13.28 -9.76 -2.75
C LYS A 9 11.85 -10.34 -2.69
N ILE A 10 10.82 -9.54 -2.99
CA ILE A 10 9.42 -9.99 -2.99
C ILE A 10 9.20 -11.02 -4.11
N PRO A 11 8.74 -12.24 -3.80
CA PRO A 11 8.44 -13.25 -4.81
C PRO A 11 7.38 -12.79 -5.81
N ASN A 12 7.54 -13.19 -7.07
CA ASN A 12 6.63 -12.89 -8.18
C ASN A 12 6.44 -11.38 -8.47
N LEU A 13 7.28 -10.51 -7.92
CA LEU A 13 7.32 -9.09 -8.27
C LEU A 13 8.34 -8.86 -9.39
N ARG A 14 7.91 -8.19 -10.45
CA ARG A 14 8.74 -7.78 -11.58
C ARG A 14 8.65 -6.27 -11.74
N ILE A 15 9.73 -5.56 -11.41
CA ILE A 15 9.84 -4.13 -11.73
C ILE A 15 10.00 -4.00 -13.24
N ASP A 16 9.12 -3.21 -13.84
CA ASP A 16 9.06 -3.00 -15.29
C ASP A 16 9.72 -1.68 -15.69
N THR A 17 9.47 -0.61 -14.92
CA THR A 17 10.09 0.71 -15.11
C THR A 17 10.52 1.27 -13.76
N LEU A 18 11.74 1.80 -13.68
CA LEU A 18 12.28 2.49 -12.50
C LEU A 18 12.52 3.95 -12.85
N ALA A 19 12.12 4.85 -11.96
CA ALA A 19 12.36 6.29 -12.00
C ALA A 19 13.12 6.73 -10.74
N ASP A 20 13.51 8.01 -10.67
CA ASP A 20 14.27 8.55 -9.56
C ASP A 20 13.50 8.50 -8.23
N ASP A 21 12.19 8.69 -8.29
CA ASP A 21 11.29 8.80 -7.14
C ASP A 21 10.16 7.77 -7.13
N GLY A 22 10.32 6.64 -7.84
CA GLY A 22 9.31 5.62 -7.91
C GLY A 22 9.59 4.51 -8.92
N PHE A 23 8.65 3.58 -9.04
CA PHE A 23 8.67 2.55 -10.07
C PHE A 23 7.27 2.03 -10.40
N PHE A 24 7.18 1.46 -11.60
CA PHE A 24 6.07 0.64 -12.06
C PHE A 24 6.48 -0.84 -12.05
N ALA A 25 5.62 -1.69 -11.52
CA ALA A 25 5.88 -3.12 -11.40
C ALA A 25 4.63 -3.95 -11.68
N PHE A 26 4.85 -5.23 -11.98
CA PHE A 26 3.82 -6.25 -11.96
C PHE A 26 4.06 -7.23 -10.83
N TRP A 27 3.00 -7.65 -10.17
CA TRP A 27 3.04 -8.72 -9.18
C TRP A 27 2.03 -9.80 -9.51
N THR A 28 2.43 -11.06 -9.44
CA THR A 28 1.51 -12.20 -9.60
C THR A 28 1.20 -12.81 -8.25
N ASP A 29 -0.07 -12.83 -7.84
CA ASP A 29 -0.45 -13.48 -6.60
C ASP A 29 -0.18 -15.01 -6.72
N PRO A 30 0.61 -15.60 -5.81
CA PRO A 30 0.90 -17.03 -5.86
C PRO A 30 -0.33 -17.92 -5.67
N ILE A 31 -1.39 -17.42 -5.03
CA ILE A 31 -2.59 -18.19 -4.68
C ILE A 31 -3.59 -18.19 -5.82
N ASP A 32 -4.05 -17.00 -6.25
CA ASP A 32 -5.11 -16.88 -7.27
C ASP A 32 -4.57 -16.65 -8.69
N ARG A 33 -3.24 -16.55 -8.85
CA ARG A 33 -2.52 -16.36 -10.12
C ARG A 33 -2.92 -15.10 -10.89
N ARG A 34 -3.62 -14.15 -10.25
CA ARG A 34 -3.93 -12.86 -10.87
C ARG A 34 -2.69 -11.99 -10.94
N VAL A 35 -2.60 -11.22 -12.02
CA VAL A 35 -1.54 -10.24 -12.24
C VAL A 35 -2.08 -8.87 -11.83
N TYR A 36 -1.28 -8.15 -11.06
CA TYR A 36 -1.57 -6.82 -10.58
C TYR A 36 -0.52 -5.85 -11.12
N SER A 37 -0.98 -4.67 -11.54
CA SER A 37 -0.13 -3.52 -11.83
C SER A 37 0.07 -2.73 -10.55
N ILE A 38 1.31 -2.33 -10.29
CA ILE A 38 1.72 -1.63 -9.08
C ILE A 38 2.45 -0.34 -9.46
N ILE A 39 2.15 0.75 -8.75
CA ILE A 39 2.96 1.97 -8.73
C ILE A 39 3.41 2.19 -7.30
N LEU A 40 4.72 2.40 -7.12
CA LEU A 40 5.28 2.97 -5.90
C LEU A 40 5.96 4.29 -6.22
N SER A 41 5.82 5.26 -5.33
CA SER A 41 6.53 6.52 -5.41
C SER A 41 6.90 7.02 -4.01
N TRP A 42 8.02 7.73 -3.91
CA TRP A 42 8.49 8.44 -2.72
C TRP A 42 8.79 9.92 -3.05
N GLY A 43 8.16 10.44 -4.10
CA GLY A 43 8.25 11.83 -4.55
C GLY A 43 7.14 12.72 -3.97
N GLY A 44 7.23 14.03 -4.23
CA GLY A 44 6.14 14.98 -3.94
C GLY A 44 5.74 15.12 -2.46
N GLY A 45 6.60 14.71 -1.53
CA GLY A 45 6.33 14.75 -0.08
C GLY A 45 5.54 13.56 0.47
N TRP A 46 5.27 12.55 -0.36
CA TRP A 46 4.48 11.36 0.01
C TRP A 46 5.18 10.07 -0.42
N GLU A 47 5.10 9.07 0.45
CA GLU A 47 5.16 7.68 0.04
C GLU A 47 3.78 7.28 -0.47
N HIS A 48 3.73 6.81 -1.72
CA HIS A 48 2.54 6.35 -2.40
C HIS A 48 2.72 4.91 -2.85
N PHE A 49 1.71 4.11 -2.58
CA PHE A 49 1.55 2.76 -3.12
C PHE A 49 0.17 2.68 -3.77
N SER A 50 0.12 2.12 -4.97
CA SER A 50 -1.14 1.73 -5.57
C SER A 50 -1.04 0.41 -6.29
N ILE A 51 -2.13 -0.36 -6.22
CA ILE A 51 -2.23 -1.67 -6.84
C ILE A 51 -3.62 -1.88 -7.41
N ASN A 52 -3.66 -2.44 -8.62
CA ASN A 52 -4.89 -2.74 -9.33
C ASN A 52 -4.73 -4.08 -10.08
N PRO A 53 -5.73 -4.98 -10.07
CA PRO A 53 -5.70 -6.14 -10.97
C PRO A 53 -5.64 -5.66 -12.41
N VAL A 54 -4.75 -6.21 -13.24
CA VAL A 54 -4.58 -5.77 -14.64
C VAL A 54 -5.89 -5.83 -15.44
N LYS A 55 -6.78 -6.77 -15.10
CA LYS A 55 -8.10 -6.92 -15.71
C LYS A 55 -9.16 -5.92 -15.19
N ASN A 56 -8.85 -5.17 -14.12
CA ASN A 56 -9.76 -4.25 -13.44
C ASN A 56 -11.15 -4.89 -13.17
N ASP A 57 -11.15 -6.09 -12.60
CA ASP A 57 -12.34 -6.95 -12.45
C ASP A 57 -12.58 -7.46 -11.02
N LYS A 58 -11.81 -6.95 -10.04
CA LYS A 58 -11.84 -7.44 -8.66
C LYS A 58 -11.46 -6.36 -7.66
N THR A 59 -12.39 -5.99 -6.77
CA THR A 59 -12.09 -5.14 -5.62
C THR A 59 -11.20 -5.88 -4.62
N PRO A 60 -10.12 -5.25 -4.11
CA PRO A 60 -9.31 -5.77 -3.02
C PRO A 60 -10.16 -6.12 -1.79
N SER A 61 -9.89 -7.28 -1.18
CA SER A 61 -10.46 -7.60 0.12
C SER A 61 -9.68 -6.91 1.24
N TRP A 62 -10.26 -6.86 2.44
CA TRP A 62 -9.56 -6.40 3.64
C TRP A 62 -8.23 -7.16 3.86
N ASP A 63 -8.27 -8.49 3.78
CA ASP A 63 -7.06 -9.32 3.95
C ASP A 63 -6.00 -9.03 2.89
N PHE A 64 -6.44 -8.75 1.65
CA PHE A 64 -5.54 -8.35 0.58
C PHE A 64 -4.87 -7.01 0.90
N MET A 65 -5.64 -6.02 1.39
CA MET A 65 -5.11 -4.73 1.81
C MET A 65 -4.06 -4.88 2.92
N CYS A 66 -4.36 -5.69 3.96
CA CYS A 66 -3.41 -5.98 5.05
C CYS A 66 -2.11 -6.61 4.51
N LYS A 67 -2.22 -7.60 3.62
CA LYS A 67 -1.06 -8.23 2.95
C LYS A 67 -0.24 -7.22 2.15
N MET A 68 -0.89 -6.30 1.42
CA MET A 68 -0.18 -5.26 0.68
C MET A 68 0.57 -4.29 1.60
N LYS A 69 -0.05 -3.90 2.73
CA LYS A 69 0.62 -3.10 3.76
C LYS A 69 1.89 -3.80 4.26
N GLU A 70 1.78 -5.06 4.67
CA GLU A 70 2.91 -5.85 5.17
C GLU A 70 4.00 -6.07 4.11
N MET A 71 3.62 -6.18 2.83
CA MET A 71 4.56 -6.40 1.75
C MET A 71 5.41 -5.16 1.46
N PHE A 72 4.83 -3.95 1.44
CA PHE A 72 5.48 -2.74 0.94
C PHE A 72 5.83 -1.69 2.01
N PHE A 73 5.23 -1.76 3.19
CA PHE A 73 5.53 -0.87 4.32
C PHE A 73 6.15 -1.64 5.48
N LYS A 74 6.83 -0.93 6.39
CA LYS A 74 7.39 -1.53 7.61
C LYS A 74 6.29 -1.75 8.66
N ASP A 75 6.58 -2.59 9.65
CA ASP A 75 5.59 -2.96 10.67
C ASP A 75 5.22 -1.77 11.58
N ASP A 76 6.18 -0.90 11.84
CA ASP A 76 6.08 0.31 12.67
C ASP A 76 5.57 1.55 11.92
N GLU A 77 5.29 1.43 10.61
CA GLU A 77 4.81 2.53 9.79
C GLU A 77 3.28 2.57 9.74
N ALA A 78 2.71 3.70 10.17
CA ALA A 78 1.32 4.04 9.88
C ALA A 78 1.20 4.50 8.42
N CYS A 79 0.16 4.04 7.74
CA CYS A 79 -0.22 4.44 6.39
C CYS A 79 -1.75 4.43 6.26
N VAL A 80 -2.29 5.16 5.31
CA VAL A 80 -3.74 5.35 5.18
C VAL A 80 -4.20 5.27 3.73
N GLU A 81 -5.40 4.76 3.53
CA GLU A 81 -6.18 5.01 2.32
C GLU A 81 -7.08 6.22 2.59
N TYR A 82 -6.94 7.26 1.76
CA TYR A 82 -7.78 8.44 1.87
C TYR A 82 -9.05 8.29 1.04
N HIS A 83 -10.17 8.75 1.57
CA HIS A 83 -11.39 9.01 0.80
C HIS A 83 -11.59 10.53 0.69
N PRO A 84 -11.07 11.17 -0.37
CA PRO A 84 -11.32 12.59 -0.62
C PRO A 84 -12.82 12.89 -0.69
N ALA A 85 -13.18 14.16 -0.50
CA ALA A 85 -14.54 14.60 -0.80
C ALA A 85 -14.89 14.25 -2.25
N LYS A 86 -16.15 13.88 -2.51
CA LYS A 86 -16.59 13.38 -3.82
C LYS A 86 -16.21 14.30 -5.00
N LYS A 87 -16.19 15.62 -4.77
CA LYS A 87 -15.79 16.63 -5.76
C LYS A 87 -14.29 16.60 -6.13
N ASP A 88 -13.47 16.09 -5.23
CA ASP A 88 -12.01 15.99 -5.35
C ASP A 88 -11.59 14.53 -5.67
N TYR A 89 -12.57 13.62 -5.79
CA TYR A 89 -12.33 12.21 -6.07
C TYR A 89 -12.01 12.02 -7.55
N ILE A 90 -10.74 11.72 -7.84
CA ILE A 90 -10.26 11.39 -9.18
C ILE A 90 -9.80 9.94 -9.14
N SER A 91 -10.68 8.99 -9.51
CA SER A 91 -10.29 7.59 -9.70
C SER A 91 -10.46 7.19 -11.15
N GLN A 92 -9.37 6.75 -11.78
CA GLN A 92 -9.35 6.22 -13.15
C GLN A 92 -9.52 4.70 -13.18
N LEU A 93 -9.37 4.04 -12.03
CA LEU A 93 -9.39 2.58 -11.88
C LEU A 93 -10.25 2.23 -10.67
N GLU A 94 -11.46 1.72 -10.93
CA GLU A 94 -12.49 1.45 -9.92
C GLU A 94 -12.02 0.52 -8.79
N HIS A 95 -11.13 -0.42 -9.10
CA HIS A 95 -10.65 -1.42 -8.15
C HIS A 95 -9.23 -1.17 -7.65
N CYS A 96 -8.70 0.05 -7.84
CA CYS A 96 -7.37 0.38 -7.37
C CYS A 96 -7.36 0.68 -5.87
N LEU A 97 -6.54 -0.05 -5.13
CA LEU A 97 -6.19 0.29 -3.76
C LEU A 97 -5.09 1.34 -3.78
N HIS A 98 -5.26 2.39 -2.97
CA HIS A 98 -4.27 3.44 -2.78
C HIS A 98 -3.88 3.55 -1.31
N ILE A 99 -2.59 3.47 -1.00
CA ILE A 99 -2.04 3.61 0.36
C ILE A 99 -1.00 4.73 0.35
N TRP A 100 -1.11 5.64 1.32
CA TRP A 100 -0.32 6.87 1.40
C TRP A 100 0.31 7.00 2.79
N ARG A 101 1.52 7.56 2.83
CA ARG A 101 2.19 8.01 4.06
C ARG A 101 2.95 9.31 3.78
N PRO A 102 2.76 10.39 4.55
CA PRO A 102 3.52 11.62 4.38
C PRO A 102 4.98 11.42 4.82
N LEU A 103 5.92 12.05 4.12
CA LEU A 103 7.36 11.96 4.44
C LEU A 103 7.77 12.86 5.60
N GLU A 104 7.18 14.06 5.68
CA GLU A 104 7.60 15.11 6.61
C GLU A 104 6.72 15.21 7.86
N LYS A 105 5.64 14.44 7.93
CA LYS A 105 4.67 14.49 9.03
C LYS A 105 4.37 13.10 9.54
N GLU A 106 4.17 12.97 10.84
CA GLU A 106 3.62 11.75 11.41
C GLU A 106 2.11 11.70 11.18
N LEU A 107 1.61 10.54 10.77
CA LEU A 107 0.18 10.31 10.67
C LEU A 107 -0.42 10.24 12.07
N PRO A 108 -1.53 10.96 12.34
CA PRO A 108 -2.21 10.82 13.60
C PRO A 108 -2.75 9.39 13.70
N VAL A 109 -2.45 8.72 14.80
CA VAL A 109 -3.06 7.44 15.15
C VAL A 109 -4.10 7.68 16.25
N PRO A 110 -5.28 7.03 16.17
CA PRO A 110 -6.29 7.20 17.20
C PRO A 110 -5.75 6.68 18.55
N PRO A 111 -6.16 7.28 19.68
CA PRO A 111 -5.88 6.72 21.00
C PRO A 111 -6.27 5.24 21.06
N ALA A 112 -5.38 4.39 21.59
CA ALA A 112 -5.55 2.94 21.57
C ALA A 112 -6.89 2.49 22.17
N ILE A 113 -7.40 3.21 23.18
CA ILE A 113 -8.69 2.94 23.83
C ILE A 113 -9.90 3.01 22.89
N TYR A 114 -9.80 3.72 21.76
CA TYR A 114 -10.87 3.76 20.75
C TYR A 114 -10.90 2.50 19.88
N VAL A 115 -9.80 1.74 19.85
CA VAL A 115 -9.69 0.49 19.08
C VAL A 115 -9.88 -0.72 20.00
N GLY A 116 -9.27 -0.70 21.18
CA GLY A 116 -9.39 -1.76 22.17
C GLY A 116 -8.45 -1.60 23.36
N LEU A 117 -8.69 -2.38 24.42
CA LEU A 117 -7.81 -2.40 25.58
C LEU A 117 -6.51 -3.13 25.25
N LYS A 118 -5.36 -2.49 25.47
CA LYS A 118 -4.07 -3.19 25.44
C LYS A 118 -4.09 -4.27 26.52
N LYS A 119 -4.02 -5.54 26.11
CA LYS A 119 -3.80 -6.63 27.08
C LYS A 119 -2.46 -6.35 27.77
N LYS A 120 -2.47 -6.21 29.09
CA LYS A 120 -1.23 -6.30 29.87
C LYS A 120 -0.74 -7.73 29.68
N TYR A 121 0.32 -7.92 28.91
CA TYR A 121 1.07 -9.17 29.00
C TYR A 121 1.65 -9.21 30.42
N SER A 122 1.34 -10.27 31.17
CA SER A 122 2.01 -10.55 32.44
C SER A 122 3.50 -10.76 32.15
N GLU A 123 4.34 -10.09 32.93
CA GLU A 123 5.81 -10.17 32.89
C GLU A 123 6.35 -11.60 32.94
#